data_AF-A0A5N7B025-F1
#
_entry.id   AF-A0A5N7B025-F1
#
_cell.length_a   1.000
_cell.length_b   1.000
_cell.length_c   1.000
_cell.angle_alpha   90.00
_cell.angle_beta   90.00
_cell.angle_gamma   90.00
#
_symmetry.space_group_name_H-M   'P 1'
#
loop_
_entity.id
_entity.type
_entity.pdbx_description
1 polymer ?
#
loop_
_entity_poly.entity_id
_entity_poly.type
_entity_poly.pdbx_seq_one_letter_code
_entity_poly.pdbx_strand_id
1 'polypeptide(L)'
;MRIIIDEGYEYLLAEPEQPQNMTQILHACGSRNVSPVPIRAPSARSIRGSEDIFSRLPPELLYMIIELLPSYNIGRLRLASKSTAYVTHPTSLPQRFWRSQFRPDFEMSFAMPKEGARYEDWRNAYVTIRHALSNPLGSPYLKNRHRMWCIVSIVLPVEEGYVRRICVSTNSFNSQKFIAGFHFQAFDSPTRSCVDYSLGYISQGPEVKVEIPPAHRIGGFELAICANGVVGVRLVLREGSCISWSSWVGDIGDGGPNVAFATLSSLADGMQKFLLVVGFDAFEMVGLAILGESSARLEDVPMQPLWTPCCPRGPLTPAMKYFPRGSFNALLNMDFGIHGQNLAHLTRIVAHIQEYSAPFISLTFYFDNQSKMHFGRRGRMEISSSGQIAVWRGDLQPWMELRKFYSPEALRGALAVLESFLVYG
;
A
#
# COMPACT_ATOMS: atom_id res chain seq x y z
N MET A 1 -17.18 -19.89 2.39
CA MET A 1 -18.12 -18.99 1.68
C MET A 1 -19.53 -19.02 2.30
N ARG A 2 -20.18 -20.19 2.50
CA ARG A 2 -21.52 -20.28 3.13
C ARG A 2 -21.63 -19.62 4.52
N ILE A 3 -20.66 -19.85 5.41
CA ILE A 3 -20.63 -19.27 6.78
C ILE A 3 -20.66 -17.73 6.77
N ILE A 4 -20.01 -17.08 5.80
CA ILE A 4 -19.96 -15.60 5.69
C ILE A 4 -21.33 -15.02 5.29
N ILE A 5 -22.08 -15.76 4.48
CA ILE A 5 -23.42 -15.36 4.01
C ILE A 5 -24.45 -15.62 5.12
N ASP A 6 -24.35 -16.76 5.80
CA ASP A 6 -25.27 -17.16 6.88
C ASP A 6 -25.19 -16.21 8.10
N GLU A 7 -24.05 -15.56 8.32
CA GLU A 7 -23.83 -14.58 9.40
C GLU A 7 -24.09 -13.11 8.99
N GLY A 8 -24.55 -12.84 7.76
CA GLY A 8 -24.88 -11.49 7.29
C GLY A 8 -23.66 -10.62 6.93
N TYR A 9 -22.49 -11.25 6.74
CA TYR A 9 -21.25 -10.60 6.32
C TYR A 9 -21.04 -10.64 4.80
N GLU A 10 -22.09 -10.80 4.01
CA GLU A 10 -22.05 -10.89 2.54
C GLU A 10 -21.32 -9.70 1.89
N TYR A 11 -21.36 -8.52 2.51
CA TYR A 11 -20.61 -7.35 2.07
C TYR A 11 -19.10 -7.54 2.03
N LEU A 12 -18.52 -8.44 2.82
CA LEU A 12 -17.09 -8.74 2.78
C LEU A 12 -16.65 -9.34 1.43
N LEU A 13 -17.58 -9.95 0.69
CA LEU A 13 -17.33 -10.58 -0.61
C LEU A 13 -17.44 -9.60 -1.79
N ALA A 14 -17.96 -8.39 -1.57
CA ALA A 14 -18.15 -7.41 -2.63
C ALA A 14 -16.83 -6.75 -3.02
N GLU A 15 -16.45 -6.79 -4.30
CA GLU A 15 -15.18 -6.21 -4.80
C GLU A 15 -15.06 -4.72 -4.45
N PRO A 16 -14.06 -4.28 -3.67
CA PRO A 16 -13.99 -2.91 -3.16
C PRO A 16 -13.37 -1.92 -4.17
N GLU A 17 -13.47 -2.18 -5.47
CA GLU A 17 -12.80 -1.40 -6.52
C GLU A 17 -13.05 0.10 -6.43
N GLN A 18 -12.13 0.90 -6.96
CA GLN A 18 -12.33 2.35 -7.01
C GLN A 18 -13.41 2.71 -8.03
N PRO A 19 -14.44 3.50 -7.63
CA PRO A 19 -15.52 3.86 -8.54
C PRO A 19 -14.98 4.72 -9.67
N GLN A 20 -15.44 4.44 -10.89
CA GLN A 20 -15.06 5.20 -12.07
C GLN A 20 -15.70 6.59 -12.04
N ASN A 21 -17.00 6.62 -11.71
CA ASN A 21 -17.81 7.84 -11.64
C ASN A 21 -18.82 7.78 -10.48
N MET A 22 -19.41 8.93 -10.13
CA MET A 22 -20.37 9.03 -9.04
C MET A 22 -21.69 8.29 -9.34
N THR A 23 -22.08 8.18 -10.62
CA THR A 23 -23.30 7.49 -11.03
C THR A 23 -23.24 5.99 -10.67
N GLN A 24 -22.08 5.36 -10.82
CA GLN A 24 -21.83 3.98 -10.41
C GLN A 24 -22.08 3.78 -8.90
N ILE A 25 -21.63 4.73 -8.08
CA ILE A 25 -21.81 4.72 -6.62
C ILE A 25 -23.29 4.84 -6.26
N LEU A 26 -23.99 5.81 -6.86
CA LEU A 26 -25.41 6.05 -6.60
C LEU A 26 -26.29 4.87 -7.04
N HIS A 27 -25.96 4.23 -8.16
CA HIS A 27 -26.62 3.01 -8.61
C HIS A 27 -26.43 1.87 -7.60
N ALA A 28 -25.21 1.69 -7.10
CA ALA A 28 -24.92 0.70 -6.06
C ALA A 28 -25.65 0.96 -4.73
N CYS A 29 -26.07 2.20 -4.46
CA CYS A 29 -26.90 2.57 -3.32
C CYS A 29 -28.40 2.31 -3.52
N GLY A 30 -28.84 1.93 -4.72
CA GLY A 30 -30.26 1.80 -5.05
C GLY A 30 -31.02 3.13 -5.11
N SER A 31 -30.31 4.26 -5.28
CA SER A 31 -30.95 5.58 -5.24
C SER A 31 -31.88 5.80 -6.44
N ARG A 32 -33.15 6.11 -6.15
CA ARG A 32 -34.04 6.83 -7.07
C ARG A 32 -33.84 8.33 -6.84
N ASN A 33 -33.72 9.09 -7.94
CA ASN A 33 -33.43 10.52 -7.98
C ASN A 33 -34.05 11.33 -6.82
N VAL A 34 -33.21 11.82 -5.90
CA VAL A 34 -33.59 12.87 -4.97
C VAL A 34 -33.45 14.20 -5.71
N SER A 35 -34.48 15.03 -5.66
CA SER A 35 -34.54 16.30 -6.40
C SER A 35 -33.33 17.20 -6.08
N PRO A 36 -32.67 17.79 -7.09
CA PRO A 36 -31.49 18.63 -6.88
C PRO A 36 -31.86 19.86 -6.03
N VAL A 37 -31.05 20.13 -5.01
CA VAL A 37 -31.13 21.37 -4.22
C VAL A 37 -30.59 22.53 -5.08
N PRO A 38 -31.18 23.73 -5.02
CA PRO A 38 -30.78 24.86 -5.86
C PRO A 38 -29.28 25.17 -5.75
N ILE A 39 -28.66 25.40 -6.91
CA ILE A 39 -27.24 25.74 -7.12
C ILE A 39 -26.85 27.09 -6.48
N ARG A 40 -27.85 27.90 -6.07
CA ARG A 40 -27.62 29.26 -5.57
C ARG A 40 -27.33 29.26 -4.07
N ALA A 41 -26.14 29.74 -3.71
CA ALA A 41 -25.81 30.12 -2.35
C ALA A 41 -26.88 31.09 -1.82
N PRO A 42 -27.38 30.91 -0.58
CA PRO A 42 -28.28 31.88 0.02
C PRO A 42 -27.57 33.22 0.09
N SER A 43 -28.28 34.29 -0.26
CA SER A 43 -27.78 35.65 -0.09
C SER A 43 -27.52 35.87 1.40
N ALA A 44 -26.25 35.93 1.80
CA ALA A 44 -25.86 36.20 3.16
C ALA A 44 -26.37 37.60 3.54
N ARG A 45 -27.51 37.69 4.21
CA ARG A 45 -27.92 38.94 4.84
C ARG A 45 -26.96 39.17 6.00
N SER A 46 -26.15 40.23 5.88
CA SER A 46 -25.40 40.77 7.01
C SER A 46 -26.40 41.01 8.15
N ILE A 47 -26.28 40.22 9.22
CA ILE A 47 -26.99 40.47 10.47
C ILE A 47 -26.28 41.65 11.12
N ARG A 48 -26.64 42.89 10.70
CA ARG A 48 -26.10 44.11 11.32
C ARG A 48 -26.44 44.11 12.80
N GLY A 49 -25.42 44.24 13.64
CA GLY A 49 -25.55 44.34 15.10
C GLY A 49 -25.21 43.07 15.89
N SER A 50 -24.64 42.03 15.26
CA SER A 50 -24.18 40.84 16.00
C SER A 50 -22.78 41.03 16.59
N GLU A 51 -22.59 40.73 17.88
CA GLU A 51 -21.25 40.60 18.51
C GLU A 51 -20.46 39.41 17.97
N ASP A 52 -21.08 38.58 17.13
CA ASP A 52 -20.48 37.41 16.53
C ASP A 52 -19.31 37.79 15.62
N ILE A 53 -18.09 37.39 16.01
CA ILE A 53 -16.86 37.67 15.26
C ILE A 53 -16.89 37.11 13.84
N PHE A 54 -17.64 36.02 13.59
CA PHE A 54 -17.77 35.43 12.26
C PHE A 54 -18.69 36.25 11.34
N SER A 55 -19.55 37.10 11.90
CA SER A 55 -20.40 38.01 11.11
C SER A 55 -19.60 39.15 10.45
N ARG A 56 -18.35 39.35 10.89
CA ARG A 56 -17.41 40.33 10.32
C ARG A 56 -16.62 39.78 9.14
N LEU A 57 -16.65 38.47 8.90
CA LEU A 57 -15.96 37.86 7.77
C LEU A 57 -16.82 37.99 6.51
N PRO A 58 -16.20 38.29 5.35
CA PRO A 58 -16.84 38.10 4.06
C PRO A 58 -17.34 36.64 3.93
N PRO A 59 -18.54 36.41 3.37
CA PRO A 59 -19.09 35.07 3.18
C PRO A 59 -18.12 34.12 2.47
N GLU A 60 -17.31 34.63 1.54
CA GLU A 60 -16.29 33.88 0.80
C GLU A 60 -15.23 33.28 1.72
N LEU A 61 -14.74 34.05 2.69
CA LEU A 61 -13.77 33.56 3.68
C LEU A 61 -14.42 32.53 4.59
N LEU A 62 -15.67 32.77 4.99
CA LEU A 62 -16.42 31.82 5.81
C LEU A 62 -16.60 30.48 5.09
N TYR A 63 -16.93 30.50 3.79
CA TYR A 63 -17.03 29.28 2.99
C TYR A 63 -15.69 28.55 2.83
N MET A 64 -14.57 29.25 2.66
CA MET A 64 -13.25 28.61 2.64
C MET A 64 -12.94 27.92 3.96
N ILE A 65 -13.24 28.56 5.10
CA ILE A 65 -13.08 27.96 6.42
C ILE A 65 -13.96 26.70 6.54
N ILE A 66 -15.23 26.78 6.12
CA ILE A 66 -16.16 25.65 6.17
C ILE A 66 -15.70 24.48 5.28
N GLU A 67 -15.13 24.75 4.10
CA GLU A 67 -14.61 23.72 3.18
C GLU A 67 -13.43 22.94 3.74
N LEU A 68 -12.67 23.53 4.67
CA LEU A 68 -11.55 22.91 5.36
C LEU A 68 -11.99 22.08 6.59
N LEU A 69 -13.27 22.13 6.97
CA LEU A 69 -13.78 21.46 8.16
C LEU A 69 -14.54 20.18 7.81
N PRO A 70 -14.29 19.06 8.53
CA PRO A 70 -15.14 17.88 8.47
C PRO A 70 -16.58 18.21 8.86
N SER A 71 -17.56 17.52 8.26
CA SER A 71 -18.98 17.80 8.49
C SER A 71 -19.40 17.74 9.97
N TYR A 72 -18.79 16.86 10.78
CA TYR A 72 -19.07 16.74 12.21
C TYR A 72 -18.62 17.97 13.02
N ASN A 73 -17.62 18.72 12.55
CA ASN A 73 -17.17 19.96 13.19
C ASN A 73 -18.07 21.15 12.87
N ILE A 74 -18.85 21.08 11.78
CA ILE A 74 -19.80 22.14 11.42
C ILE A 74 -20.88 22.25 12.48
N GLY A 75 -21.37 21.12 13.03
CA GLY A 75 -22.33 21.14 14.12
C GLY A 75 -21.85 21.96 15.33
N ARG A 76 -20.58 21.80 15.72
CA ARG A 76 -19.96 22.57 16.79
C ARG A 76 -19.82 24.05 16.43
N LEU A 77 -19.45 24.35 15.18
CA LEU A 77 -19.34 25.72 14.68
C LEU A 77 -20.69 26.46 14.64
N ARG A 78 -21.79 25.75 14.32
CA ARG A 78 -23.16 26.30 14.39
C ARG A 78 -23.56 26.65 15.82
N LEU A 79 -23.13 25.87 16.80
CA LEU A 79 -23.39 26.17 18.22
C LEU A 79 -22.58 27.38 18.71
N ALA A 80 -21.37 27.59 18.16
CA ALA A 80 -20.48 28.68 18.54
C ALA A 80 -20.86 30.03 17.91
N SER A 81 -21.57 30.04 16.77
CA SER A 81 -21.79 31.26 15.99
C SER A 81 -23.14 31.23 15.28
N LYS A 82 -24.01 32.21 15.60
CA LYS A 82 -25.33 32.36 14.98
C LYS A 82 -25.22 32.74 13.50
N SER A 83 -24.25 33.58 13.15
CA SER A 83 -24.00 33.95 11.75
C SER A 83 -23.52 32.74 10.94
N THR A 84 -22.65 31.92 11.52
CA THR A 84 -22.20 30.68 10.87
C THR A 84 -23.30 29.64 10.80
N ALA A 85 -24.16 29.53 11.81
CA ALA A 85 -25.34 28.66 11.79
C ALA A 85 -26.28 28.97 10.63
N TYR A 86 -26.49 30.26 10.34
CA TYR A 86 -27.30 30.70 9.22
C TYR A 86 -26.69 30.30 7.86
N VAL A 87 -25.40 30.60 7.67
CA VAL A 87 -24.69 30.35 6.39
C VAL A 87 -24.49 28.85 6.13
N THR A 88 -24.30 28.07 7.18
CA THR A 88 -24.05 26.63 7.09
C THR A 88 -25.32 25.78 7.17
N HIS A 89 -26.53 26.35 7.10
CA HIS A 89 -27.75 25.54 7.18
C HIS A 89 -27.71 24.33 6.21
N PRO A 90 -28.17 23.12 6.57
CA PRO A 90 -27.96 21.90 5.76
C PRO A 90 -28.47 21.93 4.31
N THR A 91 -29.42 22.82 4.01
CA THR A 91 -29.95 23.08 2.66
C THR A 91 -29.26 24.24 1.93
N SER A 92 -28.41 24.97 2.64
CA SER A 92 -27.74 26.21 2.22
C SER A 92 -26.24 26.03 1.93
N LEU A 93 -25.68 24.89 2.32
CA LEU A 93 -24.27 24.57 2.09
C LEU A 93 -24.00 24.35 0.59
N PRO A 94 -22.96 25.00 0.03
CA PRO A 94 -22.69 24.95 -1.40
C PRO A 94 -22.14 23.59 -1.83
N GLN A 95 -22.31 23.22 -3.10
CA GLN A 95 -21.84 21.92 -3.63
C GLN A 95 -20.32 21.72 -3.47
N ARG A 96 -19.53 22.79 -3.52
CA ARG A 96 -18.09 22.77 -3.23
C ARG A 96 -17.75 22.26 -1.82
N PHE A 97 -18.58 22.57 -0.83
CA PHE A 97 -18.42 22.04 0.52
C PHE A 97 -18.69 20.54 0.54
N TRP A 98 -19.80 20.09 -0.06
CA TRP A 98 -20.12 18.67 -0.11
C TRP A 98 -19.07 17.88 -0.88
N ARG A 99 -18.51 18.45 -1.95
CA ARG A 99 -17.36 17.90 -2.68
C ARG A 99 -16.11 17.82 -1.81
N SER A 100 -15.85 18.81 -0.95
CA SER A 100 -14.65 18.80 -0.10
C SER A 100 -14.64 17.62 0.87
N GLN A 101 -15.81 17.11 1.28
CA GLN A 101 -15.92 15.94 2.15
C GLN A 101 -15.43 14.63 1.51
N PHE A 102 -15.24 14.59 0.18
CA PHE A 102 -14.69 13.46 -0.55
C PHE A 102 -13.18 13.58 -0.80
N ARG A 103 -12.53 14.66 -0.33
CA ARG A 103 -11.07 14.78 -0.40
C ARG A 103 -10.40 13.74 0.52
N PRO A 104 -9.14 13.34 0.25
CA PRO A 104 -8.43 12.30 1.01
C PRO A 104 -8.48 12.44 2.54
N ASP A 105 -8.47 13.66 3.06
CA ASP A 105 -8.42 13.94 4.50
C ASP A 105 -9.80 13.98 5.19
N PHE A 106 -10.86 13.66 4.46
CA PHE A 106 -12.25 13.80 4.91
C PHE A 106 -13.00 12.47 4.92
N GLU A 107 -14.16 12.47 5.57
CA GLU A 107 -14.93 11.27 5.90
C GLU A 107 -15.45 10.45 4.69
N MET A 108 -15.61 11.06 3.51
CA MET A 108 -16.07 10.39 2.29
C MET A 108 -14.95 10.10 1.28
N SER A 109 -13.69 10.23 1.70
CA SER A 109 -12.50 9.98 0.88
C SER A 109 -12.53 8.64 0.15
N PHE A 110 -13.04 7.59 0.79
CA PHE A 110 -13.22 6.27 0.20
C PHE A 110 -14.11 6.29 -1.06
N ALA A 111 -15.08 7.19 -1.15
CA ALA A 111 -16.05 7.25 -2.24
C ALA A 111 -15.65 8.22 -3.37
N MET A 112 -14.42 8.74 -3.37
CA MET A 112 -13.96 9.64 -4.44
C MET A 112 -13.77 8.89 -5.78
N PRO A 113 -14.50 9.27 -6.85
CA PRO A 113 -14.39 8.61 -8.14
C PRO A 113 -13.14 9.05 -8.93
N LYS A 114 -12.65 8.17 -9.81
CA LYS A 114 -11.52 8.48 -10.72
C LYS A 114 -11.80 9.68 -11.62
N GLU A 115 -13.03 9.80 -12.12
CA GLU A 115 -13.47 10.90 -12.99
C GLU A 115 -14.27 11.97 -12.23
N GLY A 116 -13.76 12.44 -11.09
CA GLY A 116 -14.49 13.31 -10.16
C GLY A 116 -14.78 14.75 -10.62
N ALA A 117 -14.46 15.15 -11.86
CA ALA A 117 -14.63 16.53 -12.32
C ALA A 117 -16.05 16.87 -12.81
N ARG A 118 -16.87 15.88 -13.17
CA ARG A 118 -18.14 16.10 -13.92
C ARG A 118 -19.42 15.97 -13.11
N TYR A 119 -19.34 15.67 -11.82
CA TYR A 119 -20.53 15.47 -11.00
C TYR A 119 -20.95 16.78 -10.30
N GLU A 120 -22.23 17.13 -10.39
CA GLU A 120 -22.73 18.44 -9.95
C GLU A 120 -23.42 18.40 -8.57
N ASP A 121 -24.03 17.29 -8.16
CA ASP A 121 -24.83 17.19 -6.93
C ASP A 121 -24.18 16.35 -5.81
N TRP A 122 -23.02 16.82 -5.35
CA TRP A 122 -22.24 16.22 -4.27
C TRP A 122 -23.02 16.06 -2.95
N ARG A 123 -23.99 16.93 -2.69
CA ARG A 123 -24.88 16.79 -1.53
C ARG A 123 -25.70 15.51 -1.60
N ASN A 124 -26.32 15.23 -2.74
CA ASN A 124 -27.10 14.00 -2.92
C ASN A 124 -26.20 12.75 -2.78
N ALA A 125 -25.00 12.79 -3.36
CA ALA A 125 -24.03 11.72 -3.20
C ALA A 125 -23.68 11.48 -1.73
N TYR A 126 -23.34 12.53 -1.00
CA TYR A 126 -23.00 12.46 0.42
C TYR A 126 -24.13 11.80 1.24
N VAL A 127 -25.35 12.30 1.10
CA VAL A 127 -26.51 11.82 1.86
C VAL A 127 -26.85 10.38 1.50
N THR A 128 -26.84 10.06 0.20
CA THR A 128 -27.10 8.72 -0.31
C THR A 128 -26.10 7.71 0.25
N ILE A 129 -24.81 8.04 0.21
CA ILE A 129 -23.74 7.16 0.70
C ILE A 129 -23.85 6.99 2.23
N ARG A 130 -24.06 8.08 2.98
CA ARG A 130 -24.33 8.00 4.43
C ARG A 130 -25.48 7.04 4.73
N HIS A 131 -26.59 7.17 4.02
CA HIS A 131 -27.76 6.33 4.22
C HIS A 131 -27.48 4.86 3.87
N ALA A 132 -26.78 4.59 2.77
CA ALA A 132 -26.38 3.25 2.38
C ALA A 132 -25.44 2.59 3.40
N LEU A 133 -24.55 3.37 4.03
CA LEU A 133 -23.67 2.87 5.08
C LEU A 133 -24.42 2.56 6.38
N SER A 134 -25.40 3.38 6.76
CA SER A 134 -26.17 3.18 8.00
C SER A 134 -27.25 2.09 7.89
N ASN A 135 -27.69 1.75 6.67
CA ASN A 135 -28.72 0.73 6.45
C ASN A 135 -28.11 -0.68 6.43
N PRO A 136 -28.56 -1.66 7.26
CA PRO A 136 -28.13 -3.06 7.20
C PRO A 136 -28.29 -3.72 5.82
N LEU A 137 -29.31 -3.34 5.04
CA LEU A 137 -29.54 -3.80 3.67
C LEU A 137 -28.94 -2.86 2.60
N GLY A 138 -28.17 -1.85 3.01
CA GLY A 138 -27.49 -0.93 2.10
C GLY A 138 -26.33 -1.58 1.36
N SER A 139 -25.78 -0.84 0.38
CA SER A 139 -24.80 -1.32 -0.60
C SER A 139 -23.66 -2.14 0.03
N PRO A 140 -23.60 -3.47 -0.22
CA PRO A 140 -22.51 -4.32 0.26
C PRO A 140 -21.14 -3.84 -0.26
N TYR A 141 -21.08 -3.40 -1.51
CA TYR A 141 -19.92 -2.77 -2.14
C TYR A 141 -19.40 -1.57 -1.33
N LEU A 142 -20.26 -0.59 -1.00
CA LEU A 142 -19.81 0.60 -0.28
C LEU A 142 -19.44 0.33 1.16
N LYS A 143 -20.11 -0.63 1.81
CA LYS A 143 -19.73 -1.06 3.14
C LYS A 143 -18.35 -1.70 3.13
N ASN A 144 -18.06 -2.57 2.17
CA ASN A 144 -16.73 -3.15 2.06
C ASN A 144 -15.68 -2.09 1.73
N ARG A 145 -16.00 -1.16 0.83
CA ARG A 145 -15.09 -0.08 0.44
C ARG A 145 -14.81 0.90 1.59
N HIS A 146 -15.84 1.33 2.32
CA HIS A 146 -15.69 2.16 3.52
C HIS A 146 -14.88 1.42 4.59
N ARG A 147 -15.18 0.13 4.82
CA ARG A 147 -14.41 -0.75 5.72
C ARG A 147 -12.95 -0.78 5.31
N MET A 148 -12.65 -1.12 4.05
CA MET A 148 -11.29 -1.19 3.52
C MET A 148 -10.55 0.13 3.69
N TRP A 149 -11.22 1.25 3.43
CA TRP A 149 -10.64 2.57 3.60
C TRP A 149 -10.32 2.93 5.06
N CYS A 150 -11.23 2.63 6.00
CA CYS A 150 -10.97 2.79 7.43
C CYS A 150 -9.87 1.85 7.94
N ILE A 151 -9.64 0.75 7.24
CA ILE A 151 -8.63 -0.28 7.50
C ILE A 151 -7.29 0.05 6.84
N VAL A 152 -7.17 1.13 6.07
CA VAL A 152 -5.93 1.46 5.36
C VAL A 152 -4.93 2.19 6.24
N SER A 153 -5.26 2.75 7.40
CA SER A 153 -4.23 3.38 8.23
C SER A 153 -4.49 3.42 9.74
N ILE A 154 -3.45 3.23 10.54
CA ILE A 154 -3.46 3.43 12.00
C ILE A 154 -2.26 4.26 12.45
N VAL A 155 -2.45 5.04 13.52
CA VAL A 155 -1.36 5.76 14.18
C VAL A 155 -0.88 4.94 15.36
N LEU A 156 0.41 4.61 15.39
CA LEU A 156 1.03 3.83 16.45
C LEU A 156 2.03 4.68 17.25
N PRO A 157 2.09 4.52 18.59
CA PRO A 157 3.03 5.23 19.44
C PRO A 157 4.44 4.64 19.39
N VAL A 158 5.45 5.50 19.54
CA VAL A 158 6.88 5.14 19.55
C VAL A 158 7.60 5.59 20.81
N GLU A 159 7.41 6.85 21.24
CA GLU A 159 8.09 7.42 22.43
C GLU A 159 7.14 7.69 23.60
N GLU A 160 5.95 8.27 23.39
CA GLU A 160 4.90 8.41 24.43
C GLU A 160 4.29 7.06 24.87
N GLY A 161 4.66 5.98 24.20
CA GLY A 161 4.18 4.62 24.45
C GLY A 161 5.02 3.62 23.67
N TYR A 162 4.68 2.34 23.75
CA TYR A 162 5.35 1.33 22.94
C TYR A 162 4.41 0.19 22.57
N VAL A 163 4.56 -0.31 21.35
CA VAL A 163 3.88 -1.54 20.92
C VAL A 163 4.48 -2.72 21.68
N ARG A 164 3.62 -3.47 22.39
CA ARG A 164 4.01 -4.66 23.16
C ARG A 164 3.88 -5.93 22.34
N ARG A 165 2.79 -6.01 21.58
CA ARG A 165 2.43 -7.21 20.83
C ARG A 165 1.87 -6.82 19.49
N ILE A 166 2.20 -7.63 18.49
CA ILE A 166 1.57 -7.63 17.18
C ILE A 166 1.01 -9.02 16.94
N CYS A 167 -0.28 -9.11 16.69
CA CYS A 167 -0.91 -10.30 16.14
C CYS A 167 -1.07 -10.09 14.63
N VAL A 168 -0.72 -11.10 13.85
CA VAL A 168 -0.86 -11.08 12.39
C VAL A 168 -1.89 -12.11 11.99
N SER A 169 -2.92 -11.66 11.30
CA SER A 169 -3.96 -12.49 10.69
C SER A 169 -3.53 -12.89 9.28
N THR A 170 -3.75 -14.16 8.92
CA THR A 170 -3.45 -14.68 7.58
C THR A 170 -4.68 -15.35 7.01
N ASN A 171 -4.84 -15.29 5.68
CA ASN A 171 -5.89 -16.01 4.98
C ASN A 171 -5.28 -16.82 3.82
N SER A 172 -5.91 -17.94 3.48
CA SER A 172 -5.48 -18.77 2.36
C SER A 172 -6.45 -18.62 1.19
N PHE A 173 -5.93 -18.25 0.03
CA PHE A 173 -6.66 -18.16 -1.22
C PHE A 173 -5.90 -18.94 -2.31
N ASN A 174 -6.60 -19.82 -3.03
CA ASN A 174 -5.99 -20.70 -4.06
C ASN A 174 -4.73 -21.46 -3.58
N SER A 175 -4.75 -21.97 -2.35
CA SER A 175 -3.62 -22.64 -1.69
C SER A 175 -2.39 -21.77 -1.41
N GLN A 176 -2.45 -20.45 -1.65
CA GLN A 176 -1.44 -19.49 -1.23
C GLN A 176 -1.92 -18.77 0.03
N LYS A 177 -1.04 -18.60 1.02
CA LYS A 177 -1.34 -17.83 2.23
C LYS A 177 -0.90 -16.37 2.04
N PHE A 178 -1.78 -15.44 2.39
CA PHE A 178 -1.57 -14.00 2.36
C PHE A 178 -1.72 -13.39 3.75
N ILE A 179 -1.02 -12.28 3.98
CA ILE A 179 -1.25 -11.45 5.16
C ILE A 179 -2.58 -10.73 4.98
N ALA A 180 -3.47 -10.86 5.97
CA ALA A 180 -4.82 -10.33 5.89
C ALA A 180 -5.07 -9.16 6.84
N GLY A 181 -4.30 -9.06 7.91
CA GLY A 181 -4.40 -7.95 8.85
C GLY A 181 -3.42 -8.03 10.00
N PHE A 182 -3.43 -6.96 10.77
CA PHE A 182 -2.65 -6.75 11.97
C PHE A 182 -3.56 -6.33 13.11
N HIS A 183 -3.21 -6.79 14.30
CA HIS A 183 -3.74 -6.29 15.55
C HIS A 183 -2.56 -5.93 16.46
N PHE A 184 -2.48 -4.68 16.87
CA PHE A 184 -1.41 -4.15 17.70
C PHE A 184 -1.95 -3.87 19.08
N GLN A 185 -1.23 -4.30 20.10
CA GLN A 185 -1.46 -3.87 21.47
C GLN A 185 -0.33 -2.94 21.87
N ALA A 186 -0.66 -1.66 22.07
CA ALA A 186 0.30 -0.65 22.49
C ALA A 186 0.01 -0.20 23.92
N PHE A 187 1.09 0.01 24.68
CA PHE A 187 1.02 0.64 25.98
C PHE A 187 1.11 2.16 25.81
N ASP A 188 0.16 2.86 26.40
CA ASP A 188 0.13 4.32 26.43
C ASP A 188 0.64 4.82 27.79
N SER A 189 1.78 5.51 27.81
CA SER A 189 2.44 5.92 29.06
C SER A 189 1.65 6.99 29.83
N PRO A 190 1.07 8.03 29.18
CA PRO A 190 0.22 9.02 29.83
C PRO A 190 -0.99 8.43 30.56
N THR A 191 -1.72 7.50 29.93
CA THR A 191 -2.93 6.91 30.54
C THR A 191 -2.64 5.65 31.35
N ARG A 192 -1.42 5.11 31.28
CA ARG A 192 -1.01 3.81 31.83
C ARG A 192 -1.94 2.67 31.45
N SER A 193 -2.52 2.74 30.25
CA SER A 193 -3.46 1.75 29.73
C SER A 193 -2.92 1.08 28.47
N CYS A 194 -3.45 -0.10 28.15
CA CYS A 194 -3.18 -0.74 26.87
C CYS A 194 -4.30 -0.38 25.91
N VAL A 195 -3.93 0.06 24.71
CA VAL A 195 -4.85 0.38 23.62
C VAL A 195 -4.59 -0.61 22.49
N ASP A 196 -5.67 -1.20 22.00
CA ASP A 196 -5.63 -2.13 20.88
C ASP A 196 -5.95 -1.38 19.57
N TYR A 197 -5.11 -1.58 18.56
CA TYR A 197 -5.26 -1.05 17.21
C TYR A 197 -5.44 -2.22 16.25
N SER A 198 -6.29 -2.06 15.25
CA SER A 198 -6.64 -3.12 14.31
C SER A 198 -6.59 -2.58 12.89
N LEU A 199 -5.95 -3.31 11.99
CA LEU A 199 -5.68 -2.90 10.62
C LEU A 199 -5.74 -4.12 9.71
N GLY A 200 -6.85 -4.29 9.00
CA GLY A 200 -7.04 -5.38 8.04
C GLY A 200 -8.22 -6.25 8.38
N TYR A 201 -8.30 -7.38 7.70
CA TYR A 201 -9.19 -8.46 8.10
C TYR A 201 -8.54 -9.25 9.24
N ILE A 202 -9.13 -9.11 10.43
CA ILE A 202 -8.79 -9.91 11.61
C ILE A 202 -9.71 -11.12 11.61
N SER A 203 -9.16 -12.30 11.35
CA SER A 203 -9.95 -13.54 11.39
C SER A 203 -10.20 -13.93 12.86
N GLN A 204 -11.33 -14.60 13.15
CA GLN A 204 -11.53 -15.22 14.47
C GLN A 204 -10.68 -16.49 14.69
N GLY A 205 -9.82 -16.85 13.73
CA GLY A 205 -8.90 -17.98 13.82
C GLY A 205 -7.64 -17.68 14.64
N PRO A 206 -6.71 -18.64 14.75
CA PRO A 206 -5.47 -18.45 15.50
C PRO A 206 -4.58 -17.42 14.79
N GLU A 207 -4.47 -16.23 15.38
CA GLU A 207 -3.48 -15.23 14.97
C GLU A 207 -2.08 -15.62 15.45
N VAL A 208 -1.08 -15.32 14.63
CA VAL A 208 0.32 -15.51 15.05
C VAL A 208 0.72 -14.28 15.86
N LYS A 209 1.08 -14.53 17.13
CA LYS A 209 1.48 -13.48 18.08
C LYS A 209 2.99 -13.28 18.04
N VAL A 210 3.40 -12.03 17.84
CA VAL A 210 4.78 -11.58 17.92
C VAL A 210 4.89 -10.66 19.13
N GLU A 211 5.55 -11.14 20.17
CA GLU A 211 5.85 -10.36 21.38
C GLU A 211 7.10 -9.52 21.14
N ILE A 212 7.02 -8.22 21.47
CA ILE A 212 8.14 -7.30 21.38
C ILE A 212 8.79 -7.20 22.76
N PRO A 213 10.09 -7.52 22.90
CA PRO A 213 10.79 -7.38 24.17
C PRO A 213 10.71 -5.93 24.70
N PRO A 214 10.58 -5.71 26.02
CA PRO A 214 10.40 -4.35 26.57
C PRO A 214 11.50 -3.35 26.22
N ALA A 215 12.73 -3.83 26.03
CA ALA A 215 13.88 -3.02 25.64
C ALA A 215 13.94 -2.70 24.14
N HIS A 216 13.15 -3.40 23.32
CA HIS A 216 13.13 -3.24 21.88
C HIS A 216 12.01 -2.29 21.44
N ARG A 217 12.21 -1.65 20.29
CA ARG A 217 11.21 -0.84 19.58
C ARG A 217 11.08 -1.35 18.14
N ILE A 218 9.95 -1.04 17.51
CA ILE A 218 9.77 -1.32 16.09
C ILE A 218 10.65 -0.32 15.32
N GLY A 219 11.62 -0.83 14.57
CA GLY A 219 12.43 -0.05 13.62
C GLY A 219 11.88 -0.09 12.19
N GLY A 220 10.96 -1.02 11.90
CA GLY A 220 10.35 -1.17 10.59
C GLY A 220 9.75 -2.55 10.35
N PHE A 221 9.51 -2.85 9.07
CA PHE A 221 8.98 -4.14 8.63
C PHE A 221 9.82 -4.68 7.48
N GLU A 222 9.93 -6.00 7.40
CA GLU A 222 10.31 -6.67 6.17
C GLU A 222 9.14 -7.47 5.64
N LEU A 223 8.98 -7.43 4.32
CA LEU A 223 7.86 -8.02 3.61
C LEU A 223 8.36 -9.05 2.61
N ALA A 224 7.61 -10.12 2.47
CA ALA A 224 7.70 -11.10 1.41
C ALA A 224 6.46 -10.95 0.53
N ILE A 225 6.67 -10.70 -0.76
CA ILE A 225 5.65 -10.22 -1.69
C ILE A 225 5.69 -11.08 -2.95
N CYS A 226 4.52 -11.53 -3.37
CA CYS A 226 4.27 -12.18 -4.66
C CYS A 226 3.52 -11.21 -5.58
N ALA A 227 3.36 -11.59 -6.86
CA ALA A 227 2.61 -10.80 -7.82
C ALA A 227 1.16 -10.46 -7.39
N ASN A 228 0.58 -11.28 -6.50
CA ASN A 228 -0.80 -11.16 -6.06
C ASN A 228 -0.95 -10.50 -4.68
N GLY A 229 0.15 -10.25 -3.95
CA GLY A 229 0.07 -9.65 -2.62
C GLY A 229 1.21 -10.04 -1.68
N VAL A 230 1.12 -9.54 -0.45
CA VAL A 230 2.05 -9.80 0.64
C VAL A 230 1.74 -11.16 1.25
N VAL A 231 2.71 -12.07 1.15
CA VAL A 231 2.61 -13.46 1.64
C VAL A 231 3.29 -13.67 2.98
N GLY A 232 4.19 -12.75 3.36
CA GLY A 232 4.88 -12.81 4.64
C GLY A 232 5.31 -11.44 5.17
N VAL A 233 5.42 -11.34 6.48
CA VAL A 233 5.89 -10.16 7.20
C VAL A 233 6.76 -10.55 8.39
N ARG A 234 7.77 -9.75 8.70
CA ARG A 234 8.47 -9.78 9.98
C ARG A 234 8.81 -8.38 10.44
N LEU A 235 9.03 -8.24 11.75
CA LEU A 235 9.40 -6.98 12.37
C LEU A 235 10.91 -6.79 12.30
N VAL A 236 11.31 -5.57 11.97
CA VAL A 236 12.66 -5.07 12.25
C VAL A 236 12.59 -4.43 13.63
N LEU A 237 13.33 -4.97 14.59
CA LEU A 237 13.37 -4.49 15.96
C LEU A 237 14.68 -3.74 16.21
N ARG A 238 14.63 -2.69 17.02
CA ARG A 238 15.78 -1.86 17.38
C ARG A 238 15.92 -1.78 18.90
N GLU A 239 17.15 -1.96 19.37
CA GLU A 239 17.57 -1.72 20.76
C GLU A 239 18.84 -0.87 20.73
N GLY A 240 18.70 0.44 20.93
CA GLY A 240 19.80 1.39 20.71
C GLY A 240 20.32 1.31 19.27
N SER A 241 21.61 1.01 19.10
CA SER A 241 22.23 0.80 17.78
C SER A 241 22.07 -0.63 17.24
N CYS A 242 21.56 -1.56 18.04
CA CYS A 242 21.38 -2.95 17.64
C CYS A 242 20.09 -3.12 16.83
N ILE A 243 20.17 -3.87 15.73
CA ILE A 243 19.03 -4.23 14.89
C ILE A 243 18.87 -5.75 14.93
N SER A 244 17.66 -6.21 15.25
CA SER A 244 17.27 -7.62 15.24
C SER A 244 15.97 -7.81 14.46
N TRP A 245 15.60 -9.05 14.15
CA TRP A 245 14.40 -9.37 13.38
C TRP A 245 13.54 -10.39 14.12
N SER A 246 12.22 -10.26 14.02
CA SER A 246 11.32 -11.33 14.44
C SER A 246 11.39 -12.50 13.45
N SER A 247 10.86 -13.65 13.88
CA SER A 247 10.52 -14.73 12.95
C SER A 247 9.54 -14.24 11.88
N TRP A 248 9.63 -14.83 10.69
CA TRP A 248 8.65 -14.61 9.64
C TRP A 248 7.28 -15.12 10.05
N VAL A 249 6.26 -14.32 9.74
CA VAL A 249 4.86 -14.70 9.82
C VAL A 249 4.29 -14.73 8.42
N GLY A 250 3.56 -15.79 8.08
CA GLY A 250 3.02 -16.02 6.74
C GLY A 250 3.68 -17.21 6.04
N ASP A 251 3.55 -17.29 4.73
CA ASP A 251 4.12 -18.34 3.90
C ASP A 251 5.06 -17.74 2.87
N ILE A 252 6.35 -17.65 3.25
CA ILE A 252 7.42 -17.17 2.37
C ILE A 252 7.94 -18.26 1.42
N GLY A 253 7.36 -19.46 1.48
CA GLY A 253 7.84 -20.65 0.79
C GLY A 253 9.31 -20.97 1.10
N ASP A 254 9.96 -21.71 0.20
CA ASP A 254 11.39 -22.04 0.30
C ASP A 254 12.30 -20.94 -0.30
N GLY A 255 11.87 -19.68 -0.27
CA GLY A 255 12.55 -18.59 -0.98
C GLY A 255 12.48 -18.77 -2.51
N GLY A 256 11.43 -19.46 -2.98
CA GLY A 256 11.20 -19.72 -4.39
C GLY A 256 11.07 -18.42 -5.20
N PRO A 257 11.29 -18.47 -6.51
CA PRO A 257 11.47 -17.29 -7.35
C PRO A 257 10.25 -16.38 -7.53
N ASN A 258 9.10 -16.78 -7.00
CA ASN A 258 7.87 -16.01 -7.05
C ASN A 258 7.73 -15.03 -5.88
N VAL A 259 8.59 -15.13 -4.88
CA VAL A 259 8.60 -14.27 -3.70
C VAL A 259 9.77 -13.29 -3.81
N ALA A 260 9.45 -12.01 -3.63
CA ALA A 260 10.41 -10.93 -3.54
C ALA A 260 10.32 -10.26 -2.16
N PHE A 261 11.43 -9.71 -1.70
CA PHE A 261 11.58 -9.18 -0.37
C PHE A 261 11.82 -7.67 -0.42
N ALA A 262 11.21 -6.96 0.52
CA ALA A 262 11.42 -5.53 0.71
C ALA A 262 11.62 -5.21 2.19
N THR A 263 12.42 -4.19 2.45
CA THR A 263 12.67 -3.67 3.78
C THR A 263 12.13 -2.25 3.89
N LEU A 264 11.26 -2.02 4.85
CA LEU A 264 10.68 -0.73 5.21
C LEU A 264 11.27 -0.29 6.55
N SER A 265 12.46 0.30 6.51
CA SER A 265 13.18 0.80 7.68
C SER A 265 13.22 2.33 7.65
N SER A 266 12.18 2.98 8.18
CA SER A 266 12.03 4.45 8.12
C SER A 266 11.68 5.09 9.47
N LEU A 267 11.73 4.34 10.57
CA LEU A 267 11.51 4.93 11.89
C LEU A 267 12.83 5.55 12.34
N ALA A 268 12.98 6.85 12.06
CA ALA A 268 14.09 7.66 12.54
C ALA A 268 14.02 7.81 14.07
N ASP A 269 15.18 7.87 14.71
CA ASP A 269 15.27 8.15 16.15
C ASP A 269 14.64 9.53 16.42
N GLY A 270 13.79 9.64 17.46
CA GLY A 270 13.09 10.89 17.81
C GLY A 270 11.63 11.02 17.33
N MET A 271 11.09 10.03 16.60
CA MET A 271 9.68 10.04 16.18
C MET A 271 8.75 9.70 17.35
N GLN A 272 7.72 10.52 17.59
CA GLN A 272 6.74 10.27 18.66
C GLN A 272 5.71 9.21 18.27
N LYS A 273 5.20 9.30 17.04
CA LYS A 273 4.19 8.42 16.45
C LYS A 273 4.49 8.19 14.98
N PHE A 274 4.01 7.09 14.43
CA PHE A 274 4.01 6.87 12.97
C PHE A 274 2.64 6.43 12.49
N LEU A 275 2.33 6.79 11.25
CA LEU A 275 1.16 6.33 10.54
C LEU A 275 1.56 5.09 9.74
N LEU A 276 1.00 3.94 10.11
CA LEU A 276 1.09 2.72 9.32
C LEU A 276 -0.04 2.73 8.30
N VAL A 277 0.29 2.68 7.01
CA VAL A 277 -0.68 2.65 5.91
C VAL A 277 -0.60 1.30 5.19
N VAL A 278 -1.73 0.64 4.98
CA VAL A 278 -1.82 -0.66 4.32
C VAL A 278 -2.81 -0.62 3.17
N GLY A 279 -2.37 -1.09 2.00
CA GLY A 279 -3.26 -1.39 0.89
C GLY A 279 -3.78 -2.83 1.00
N PHE A 280 -5.08 -3.01 0.80
CA PHE A 280 -5.72 -4.32 0.71
C PHE A 280 -6.45 -4.48 -0.62
N ASP A 281 -6.39 -5.69 -1.17
CA ASP A 281 -7.30 -6.17 -2.20
C ASP A 281 -8.19 -7.26 -1.56
N ALA A 282 -9.48 -6.96 -1.38
CA ALA A 282 -10.44 -7.72 -0.58
C ALA A 282 -10.01 -8.04 0.87
N PHE A 283 -9.25 -9.11 1.07
CA PHE A 283 -8.69 -9.54 2.36
C PHE A 283 -7.19 -9.81 2.28
N GLU A 284 -6.56 -9.57 1.14
CA GLU A 284 -5.14 -9.78 0.91
C GLU A 284 -4.43 -8.44 0.97
N MET A 285 -3.39 -8.36 1.80
CA MET A 285 -2.53 -7.19 1.85
C MET A 285 -1.75 -7.10 0.53
N VAL A 286 -1.76 -5.94 -0.12
CA VAL A 286 -1.05 -5.69 -1.38
C VAL A 286 0.04 -4.63 -1.25
N GLY A 287 0.09 -3.90 -0.14
CA GLY A 287 1.15 -2.93 0.12
C GLY A 287 1.14 -2.43 1.56
N LEU A 288 2.30 -1.92 2.00
CA LEU A 288 2.51 -1.35 3.32
C LEU A 288 3.39 -0.10 3.17
N ALA A 289 3.07 0.97 3.89
CA ALA A 289 3.86 2.18 3.98
C ALA A 289 3.92 2.66 5.44
N ILE A 290 5.04 3.29 5.78
CA ILE A 290 5.26 3.94 7.08
C ILE A 290 5.43 5.42 6.79
N LEU A 291 4.60 6.27 7.39
CA LEU A 291 4.73 7.73 7.30
C LEU A 291 5.02 8.31 8.68
N GLY A 292 5.90 9.30 8.73
CA GLY A 292 6.08 10.13 9.92
C GLY A 292 4.93 11.12 10.10
N GLU A 293 4.84 11.74 11.28
CA GLU A 293 3.85 12.78 11.61
C GLU A 293 3.94 14.04 10.72
N SER A 294 5.00 14.21 9.93
CA SER A 294 5.10 15.26 8.92
C SER A 294 3.96 15.11 7.89
N SER A 295 3.48 16.21 7.31
CA SER A 295 2.43 16.31 6.27
C SER A 295 2.69 15.53 4.94
N ALA A 296 3.46 14.45 4.98
CA ALA A 296 3.79 13.60 3.86
C ALA A 296 2.53 12.93 3.32
N ARG A 297 2.27 13.11 2.03
CA ARG A 297 1.21 12.38 1.34
C ARG A 297 1.73 11.01 0.95
N LEU A 298 0.83 10.02 0.83
CA LEU A 298 1.18 8.70 0.29
C LEU A 298 1.76 8.79 -1.14
N GLU A 299 1.46 9.87 -1.85
CA GLU A 299 2.03 10.19 -3.17
C GLU A 299 3.54 10.47 -3.10
N ASP A 300 4.01 11.01 -1.98
CA ASP A 300 5.40 11.42 -1.74
C ASP A 300 6.26 10.28 -1.18
N VAL A 301 5.66 9.16 -0.76
CA VAL A 301 6.38 8.01 -0.21
C VAL A 301 7.09 7.27 -1.36
N PRO A 302 8.43 7.17 -1.36
CA PRO A 302 9.15 6.48 -2.41
C PRO A 302 8.85 4.98 -2.35
N MET A 303 8.58 4.40 -3.52
CA MET A 303 8.45 2.94 -3.65
C MET A 303 9.76 2.27 -3.25
N GLN A 304 9.69 1.20 -2.47
CA GLN A 304 10.86 0.41 -2.13
C GLN A 304 11.14 -0.66 -3.20
N PRO A 305 12.42 -0.92 -3.52
CA PRO A 305 12.78 -1.98 -4.44
C PRO A 305 12.44 -3.34 -3.83
N LEU A 306 11.90 -4.23 -4.67
CA LEU A 306 11.66 -5.63 -4.34
C LEU A 306 12.86 -6.44 -4.80
N TRP A 307 13.38 -7.34 -3.97
CA TRP A 307 14.58 -8.14 -4.26
C TRP A 307 14.30 -9.63 -4.21
N THR A 308 14.90 -10.41 -5.09
CA THR A 308 14.88 -11.88 -5.02
C THR A 308 16.30 -12.42 -5.16
N PRO A 309 16.68 -13.48 -4.40
CA PRO A 309 15.88 -14.17 -3.39
C PRO A 309 15.90 -13.46 -2.02
N CYS A 310 16.70 -12.41 -1.84
CA CYS A 310 16.80 -11.68 -0.59
C CYS A 310 17.27 -10.24 -0.84
N CYS A 311 16.95 -9.32 0.08
CA CYS A 311 17.49 -7.97 0.05
C CYS A 311 19.02 -7.99 0.17
N PRO A 312 19.76 -7.24 -0.67
CA PRO A 312 21.22 -7.15 -0.56
C PRO A 312 21.61 -6.50 0.77
N ARG A 313 22.64 -7.05 1.41
CA ARG A 313 23.19 -6.52 2.67
C ARG A 313 24.45 -5.72 2.36
N GLY A 314 24.35 -4.39 2.23
CA GLY A 314 25.52 -3.53 2.02
C GLY A 314 25.21 -2.19 1.34
N PRO A 315 26.24 -1.33 1.17
CA PRO A 315 26.10 0.03 0.63
C PRO A 315 25.83 0.09 -0.88
N LEU A 316 25.81 -1.05 -1.58
CA LEU A 316 25.68 -1.14 -3.04
C LEU A 316 24.22 -1.21 -3.51
N THR A 317 23.31 -0.47 -2.86
CA THR A 317 21.95 -0.31 -3.41
C THR A 317 22.00 0.74 -4.51
N PRO A 318 21.77 0.38 -5.79
CA PRO A 318 21.80 1.35 -6.88
C PRO A 318 20.73 2.43 -6.69
N ALA A 319 21.05 3.66 -7.10
CA ALA A 319 20.10 4.76 -7.10
C ALA A 319 18.86 4.39 -7.94
N MET A 320 17.68 4.48 -7.34
CA MET A 320 16.43 4.03 -7.94
C MET A 320 16.09 4.81 -9.21
N LYS A 321 15.73 4.10 -10.28
CA LYS A 321 14.95 4.65 -11.40
C LYS A 321 13.47 4.47 -11.07
N TYR A 322 12.66 5.50 -11.33
CA TYR A 322 11.22 5.47 -11.10
C TYR A 322 10.58 4.27 -11.83
N PHE A 323 9.93 3.39 -11.07
CA PHE A 323 9.07 2.35 -11.62
C PHE A 323 7.61 2.83 -11.66
N PRO A 324 6.83 2.50 -12.70
CA PRO A 324 5.39 2.77 -12.71
C PRO A 324 4.71 2.06 -11.54
N ARG A 325 3.82 2.76 -10.82
CA ARG A 325 2.98 2.15 -9.78
C ARG A 325 2.13 1.03 -10.41
N GLY A 326 2.11 -0.15 -9.80
CA GLY A 326 1.21 -1.25 -10.17
C GLY A 326 1.83 -2.44 -10.92
N SER A 327 3.13 -2.41 -11.27
CA SER A 327 3.82 -3.57 -11.84
C SER A 327 4.72 -4.26 -10.80
N PHE A 328 4.55 -5.57 -10.59
CA PHE A 328 5.45 -6.39 -9.79
C PHE A 328 6.78 -6.58 -10.53
N ASN A 329 7.82 -5.84 -10.12
CA ASN A 329 9.16 -5.89 -10.69
C ASN A 329 10.18 -6.19 -9.59
N ALA A 330 10.53 -7.47 -9.44
CA ALA A 330 11.58 -7.88 -8.52
C ALA A 330 12.96 -7.73 -9.17
N LEU A 331 13.87 -7.04 -8.49
CA LEU A 331 15.29 -6.97 -8.82
C LEU A 331 15.97 -8.28 -8.40
N LEU A 332 16.82 -8.81 -9.27
CA LEU A 332 17.60 -10.01 -8.97
C LEU A 332 18.85 -9.62 -8.17
N ASN A 333 18.92 -10.03 -6.91
CA ASN A 333 20.14 -9.98 -6.11
C ASN A 333 20.97 -11.24 -6.40
N MET A 334 21.92 -11.12 -7.33
CA MET A 334 22.80 -12.22 -7.74
C MET A 334 24.13 -12.15 -6.98
N ASP A 335 24.15 -12.73 -5.79
CA ASP A 335 25.35 -12.83 -4.96
C ASP A 335 26.16 -14.10 -5.32
N PHE A 336 27.39 -13.92 -5.78
CA PHE A 336 28.34 -15.00 -6.07
C PHE A 336 29.30 -15.28 -4.91
N GLY A 337 28.88 -15.02 -3.68
CA GLY A 337 29.65 -15.22 -2.47
C GLY A 337 30.52 -14.02 -2.11
N ILE A 338 31.18 -14.10 -0.96
CA ILE A 338 32.03 -13.03 -0.44
C ILE A 338 33.11 -12.71 -1.49
N HIS A 339 33.10 -11.48 -2.01
CA HIS A 339 33.98 -11.04 -3.10
C HIS A 339 33.90 -11.86 -4.40
N GLY A 340 32.75 -12.49 -4.70
CA GLY A 340 32.52 -13.15 -5.98
C GLY A 340 33.27 -14.48 -6.16
N GLN A 341 33.72 -15.10 -5.06
CA GLN A 341 34.47 -16.37 -5.06
C GLN A 341 33.81 -17.50 -5.88
N ASN A 342 32.48 -17.54 -5.98
CA ASN A 342 31.77 -18.56 -6.75
C ASN A 342 31.88 -18.36 -8.26
N LEU A 343 32.29 -17.18 -8.74
CA LEU A 343 32.48 -16.91 -10.17
C LEU A 343 33.56 -17.79 -10.79
N ALA A 344 34.63 -18.09 -10.04
CA ALA A 344 35.71 -18.95 -10.50
C ALA A 344 35.25 -20.40 -10.77
N HIS A 345 34.17 -20.82 -10.11
CA HIS A 345 33.59 -22.16 -10.22
C HIS A 345 32.46 -22.23 -11.25
N LEU A 346 32.09 -21.11 -11.88
CA LEU A 346 30.94 -21.04 -12.79
C LEU A 346 31.25 -21.76 -14.11
N THR A 347 30.44 -22.76 -14.45
CA THR A 347 30.62 -23.59 -15.66
C THR A 347 29.59 -23.31 -16.73
N ARG A 348 28.38 -22.88 -16.36
CA ARG A 348 27.28 -22.66 -17.29
C ARG A 348 26.30 -21.62 -16.76
N ILE A 349 25.83 -20.76 -17.66
CA ILE A 349 24.71 -19.83 -17.40
C ILE A 349 23.55 -20.25 -18.31
N VAL A 350 22.35 -20.36 -17.75
CA VAL A 350 21.11 -20.69 -18.45
C VAL A 350 20.10 -19.58 -18.23
N ALA A 351 19.66 -18.94 -19.30
CA ALA A 351 18.59 -17.96 -19.26
C ALA A 351 17.27 -18.63 -19.65
N HIS A 352 16.21 -18.37 -18.88
CA HIS A 352 14.89 -18.93 -19.17
C HIS A 352 13.96 -17.87 -19.71
N ILE A 353 13.19 -18.28 -20.71
CA ILE A 353 12.30 -17.42 -21.48
C ILE A 353 10.90 -18.03 -21.43
N GLN A 354 9.89 -17.18 -21.24
CA GLN A 354 8.50 -17.61 -21.14
C GLN A 354 7.85 -17.83 -22.51
N GLU A 355 8.04 -16.88 -23.44
CA GLU A 355 7.51 -16.89 -24.81
C GLU A 355 8.52 -16.26 -25.77
N TYR A 356 8.46 -16.58 -27.07
CA TYR A 356 9.38 -16.07 -28.10
C TYR A 356 9.44 -14.53 -28.19
N SER A 357 8.38 -13.85 -27.75
CA SER A 357 8.26 -12.38 -27.71
C SER A 357 8.48 -11.78 -26.32
N ALA A 358 8.75 -12.59 -25.29
CA ALA A 358 8.75 -12.17 -23.89
C ALA A 358 10.17 -11.97 -23.30
N PRO A 359 10.30 -11.05 -22.31
CA PRO A 359 11.57 -10.79 -21.61
C PRO A 359 12.05 -12.01 -20.80
N PHE A 360 13.35 -12.06 -20.54
CA PHE A 360 13.96 -13.05 -19.65
C PHE A 360 13.24 -13.10 -18.30
N ILE A 361 12.83 -14.30 -17.89
CA ILE A 361 12.09 -14.50 -16.63
C ILE A 361 12.93 -15.14 -15.54
N SER A 362 14.08 -15.75 -15.88
CA SER A 362 15.06 -16.25 -14.91
C SER A 362 16.44 -16.52 -15.47
N LEU A 363 17.39 -16.70 -14.55
CA LEU A 363 18.75 -17.16 -14.79
C LEU A 363 19.08 -18.33 -13.86
N THR A 364 19.79 -19.33 -14.37
CA THR A 364 20.41 -20.41 -13.60
C THR A 364 21.90 -20.43 -13.84
N PHE A 365 22.67 -20.49 -12.76
CA PHE A 365 24.12 -20.59 -12.75
C PHE A 365 24.49 -21.98 -12.26
N TYR A 366 25.34 -22.68 -12.99
CA TYR A 366 25.85 -24.01 -12.63
C TYR A 366 27.33 -23.92 -12.29
N PHE A 367 27.74 -24.66 -11.26
CA PHE A 367 29.11 -24.66 -10.77
C PHE A 367 29.77 -26.02 -10.98
N ASP A 368 31.10 -26.06 -10.96
CA ASP A 368 31.93 -27.26 -11.14
C ASP A 368 31.61 -28.38 -10.12
N ASN A 369 31.22 -28.01 -8.91
CA ASN A 369 30.81 -28.90 -7.83
C ASN A 369 29.38 -29.47 -7.98
N GLN A 370 28.78 -29.36 -9.17
CA GLN A 370 27.39 -29.77 -9.48
C GLN A 370 26.31 -29.00 -8.72
N SER A 371 26.66 -27.98 -7.94
CA SER A 371 25.68 -27.06 -7.36
C SER A 371 25.13 -26.11 -8.43
N LYS A 372 23.97 -25.52 -8.15
CA LYS A 372 23.34 -24.52 -9.00
C LYS A 372 22.67 -23.43 -8.19
N MET A 373 22.67 -22.22 -8.71
CA MET A 373 21.90 -21.08 -8.20
C MET A 373 20.86 -20.66 -9.24
N HIS A 374 19.60 -20.53 -8.86
CA HIS A 374 18.50 -20.17 -9.76
C HIS A 374 17.80 -18.92 -9.25
N PHE A 375 17.56 -17.96 -10.16
CA PHE A 375 16.99 -16.65 -9.87
C PHE A 375 15.84 -16.37 -10.84
N GLY A 376 14.62 -16.18 -10.35
CA GLY A 376 13.43 -15.94 -11.20
C GLY A 376 12.68 -17.22 -11.62
N ARG A 377 11.64 -17.10 -12.44
CA ARG A 377 10.70 -18.20 -12.76
C ARG A 377 11.26 -19.23 -13.75
N ARG A 378 10.90 -20.51 -13.60
CA ARG A 378 11.16 -21.50 -14.65
C ARG A 378 10.40 -21.15 -15.92
N GLY A 379 11.14 -20.97 -17.01
CA GLY A 379 10.57 -20.71 -18.32
C GLY A 379 10.17 -21.98 -19.05
N ARG A 380 9.55 -21.80 -20.21
CA ARG A 380 9.22 -22.90 -21.14
C ARG A 380 10.37 -23.21 -22.09
N MET A 381 11.27 -22.24 -22.27
CA MET A 381 12.46 -22.36 -23.11
C MET A 381 13.71 -21.95 -22.33
N GLU A 382 14.81 -22.66 -22.57
CA GLU A 382 16.12 -22.43 -21.96
C GLU A 382 17.16 -22.11 -23.04
N ILE A 383 17.98 -21.08 -22.81
CA ILE A 383 19.17 -20.79 -23.61
C ILE A 383 20.37 -20.89 -22.71
N SER A 384 21.41 -21.62 -23.11
CA SER A 384 22.60 -21.80 -22.29
C SER A 384 23.90 -21.49 -23.00
N SER A 385 24.83 -20.90 -22.27
CA SER A 385 26.22 -20.76 -22.69
C SER A 385 27.13 -21.65 -21.83
N SER A 386 27.99 -22.44 -22.48
CA SER A 386 28.98 -23.31 -21.85
C SER A 386 30.35 -23.09 -22.50
N GLY A 387 31.33 -22.66 -21.72
CA GLY A 387 32.72 -22.45 -22.12
C GLY A 387 33.55 -22.03 -20.92
N GLN A 388 34.89 -22.22 -20.95
CA GLN A 388 35.77 -21.72 -19.90
C GLN A 388 35.52 -20.22 -19.71
N ILE A 389 34.91 -19.84 -18.59
CA ILE A 389 34.64 -18.45 -18.21
C ILE A 389 35.96 -17.85 -17.68
N ALA A 390 37.02 -17.93 -18.49
CA ALA A 390 38.28 -17.28 -18.22
C ALA A 390 38.10 -15.80 -18.57
N VAL A 391 37.84 -14.98 -17.54
CA VAL A 391 37.92 -13.51 -17.53
C VAL A 391 37.39 -12.88 -18.82
N TRP A 392 36.08 -12.55 -18.83
CA TRP A 392 35.45 -11.76 -19.89
C TRP A 392 36.05 -10.34 -19.95
N ARG A 393 37.24 -10.20 -20.56
CA ARG A 393 37.71 -8.97 -21.16
C ARG A 393 37.49 -9.08 -22.67
N GLY A 394 36.37 -8.56 -23.15
CA GLY A 394 36.33 -7.92 -24.47
C GLY A 394 35.71 -8.65 -25.66
N ASP A 395 35.35 -9.93 -25.61
CA ASP A 395 34.86 -10.63 -26.83
C ASP A 395 33.35 -10.95 -26.81
N LEU A 396 32.56 -10.04 -27.40
CA LEU A 396 31.11 -10.14 -27.65
C LEU A 396 30.71 -11.09 -28.80
N GLN A 397 31.65 -11.88 -29.33
CA GLN A 397 31.45 -12.66 -30.56
C GLN A 397 30.32 -13.73 -30.48
N PRO A 398 30.12 -14.47 -29.38
CA PRO A 398 29.04 -15.46 -29.28
C PRO A 398 27.63 -14.85 -29.30
N TRP A 399 27.48 -13.58 -28.90
CA TRP A 399 26.20 -12.88 -28.86
C TRP A 399 25.82 -12.23 -30.20
N MET A 400 26.76 -12.07 -31.13
CA MET A 400 26.46 -11.52 -32.46
C MET A 400 25.66 -12.48 -33.35
N GLU A 401 25.77 -13.80 -33.13
CA GLU A 401 24.94 -14.80 -33.83
C GLU A 401 23.45 -14.73 -33.42
N LEU A 402 23.13 -14.18 -32.24
CA LEU A 402 21.74 -14.00 -31.75
C LEU A 402 21.00 -12.84 -32.43
N ARG A 403 21.71 -11.89 -33.08
CA ARG A 403 21.07 -10.84 -33.90
C ARG A 403 20.26 -11.38 -35.07
N LYS A 404 20.55 -12.62 -35.50
CA LYS A 404 19.85 -13.28 -36.62
C LYS A 404 18.47 -13.84 -36.23
N PHE A 405 18.17 -13.99 -34.93
CA PHE A 405 17.00 -14.74 -34.46
C PHE A 405 16.02 -13.96 -33.56
N TYR A 406 16.39 -12.76 -33.08
CA TYR A 406 15.61 -12.05 -32.05
C TYR A 406 15.44 -10.56 -32.36
N SER A 407 14.35 -9.97 -31.83
CA SER A 407 14.05 -8.55 -32.01
C SER A 407 15.10 -7.65 -31.32
N PRO A 408 15.36 -6.43 -31.84
CA PRO A 408 16.32 -5.49 -31.26
C PRO A 408 16.03 -5.06 -29.81
N GLU A 409 14.82 -5.29 -29.31
CA GLU A 409 14.38 -4.95 -27.96
C GLU A 409 14.72 -6.06 -26.95
N ALA A 410 14.54 -7.33 -27.33
CA ALA A 410 14.95 -8.48 -26.52
C ALA A 410 16.47 -8.53 -26.31
N LEU A 411 17.23 -8.17 -27.36
CA LEU A 411 18.69 -8.06 -27.30
C LEU A 411 19.17 -6.91 -26.41
N ARG A 412 18.42 -5.80 -26.36
CA ARG A 412 18.73 -4.66 -25.47
C ARG A 412 18.53 -5.01 -23.99
N GLY A 413 17.51 -5.81 -23.66
CA GLY A 413 17.32 -6.33 -22.30
C GLY A 413 18.45 -7.27 -21.86
N ALA A 414 18.88 -8.20 -22.74
CA ALA A 414 20.00 -9.10 -22.48
C ALA A 414 21.33 -8.35 -22.28
N LEU A 415 21.62 -7.41 -23.18
CA LEU A 415 22.85 -6.62 -23.14
C LEU A 415 22.88 -5.69 -21.93
N ALA A 416 21.76 -5.10 -21.51
CA ALA A 416 21.72 -4.29 -20.28
C ALA A 416 22.02 -5.10 -19.01
N VAL A 417 21.52 -6.35 -18.93
CA VAL A 417 21.83 -7.27 -17.84
C VAL A 417 23.32 -7.65 -17.85
N LEU A 418 23.90 -7.92 -19.02
CA LEU A 418 25.32 -8.25 -19.19
C LEU A 418 26.27 -7.06 -18.99
N GLU A 419 25.90 -5.85 -19.42
CA GLU A 419 26.66 -4.63 -19.18
C GLU A 419 26.74 -4.31 -17.68
N SER A 420 25.68 -4.59 -16.91
CA SER A 420 25.75 -4.49 -15.44
C SER A 420 26.71 -5.50 -14.78
N PHE A 421 27.07 -6.60 -15.44
CA PHE A 421 28.11 -7.52 -14.96
C PHE A 421 29.54 -6.98 -15.19
N LEU A 422 29.76 -6.15 -16.22
CA LEU A 422 31.08 -5.62 -16.57
C LEU A 422 31.48 -4.38 -15.76
N VAL A 423 30.53 -3.69 -15.13
CA VAL A 423 30.79 -2.48 -14.32
C VAL A 423 31.21 -2.81 -12.88
N TYR A 424 30.98 -4.03 -12.41
CA TYR A 424 31.22 -4.44 -11.01
C TYR A 424 32.17 -5.64 -10.84
N GLY A 425 33.00 -5.93 -11.85
CA GLY A 425 34.07 -6.93 -11.79
C GLY A 425 35.40 -6.36 -11.29
#